data_AF-A0A1F7JF90-F1
#
_entry.id   AF-A0A1F7JF90-F1
#
_cell.length_a   1.000
_cell.length_b   1.000
_cell.length_c   1.000
_cell.angle_alpha   90.00
_cell.angle_beta   90.00
_cell.angle_gamma   90.00
#
_symmetry.space_group_name_H-M   'P 1'
#
loop_
_entity.id
_entity.type
_entity.pdbx_description
1 polymer ?
#
loop_
_entity_poly.entity_id
_entity_poly.type
_entity_poly.pdbx_seq_one_letter_code
_entity_poly.pdbx_strand_id
1 'polypeptide(L)'
;MYKQIYSLLLSVHPDQAFITWAKKWISVIHEYESSNQECILDSQQEELYRIEKRLNKLLDLRINDLLTDDAYTTKKNELEKERDLLKGKLDDTESGLSGWRTKVENTLDFAQACHAKFKNGTREQKHEVLLRLGSNLLLGSYRNLAVTLKGEYGVLADQKNWKRRYETWLEPQECTDIMLHNPSLRPPIPFWLRG
;
A
#
# COMPACT_ATOMS: atom_id res chain seq x y z
N MET A 1 -32.12 3.59 11.71
CA MET A 1 -31.44 2.84 10.64
C MET A 1 -31.01 3.69 9.45
N TYR A 2 -31.86 4.05 8.47
CA TYR A 2 -31.40 4.81 7.29
C TYR A 2 -30.71 6.15 7.61
N LYS A 3 -31.22 6.89 8.61
CA LYS A 3 -30.60 8.15 9.08
C LYS A 3 -29.18 7.96 9.67
N GLN A 4 -28.94 6.84 10.37
CA GLN A 4 -27.64 6.52 10.99
C GLN A 4 -26.59 6.12 9.93
N ILE A 5 -27.01 5.35 8.93
CA ILE A 5 -26.13 4.99 7.81
C ILE A 5 -25.78 6.24 7.00
N TYR A 6 -26.76 7.13 6.76
CA TYR A 6 -26.53 8.37 6.03
C TYR A 6 -25.55 9.29 6.76
N SER A 7 -25.64 9.43 8.08
CA SER A 7 -24.68 10.22 8.86
C SER A 7 -23.26 9.63 8.82
N LEU A 8 -23.14 8.30 8.82
CA LEU A 8 -21.86 7.60 8.74
C LEU A 8 -21.22 7.74 7.35
N LEU A 9 -22.02 7.62 6.28
CA LEU A 9 -21.56 7.87 4.92
C LEU A 9 -21.13 9.33 4.72
N LEU A 10 -21.83 10.28 5.34
CA LEU A 10 -21.45 11.69 5.29
C LEU A 10 -20.10 11.95 5.99
N SER A 11 -19.81 11.23 7.08
CA SER A 11 -18.53 11.37 7.81
C SER A 11 -17.32 10.81 7.05
N VAL A 12 -17.53 9.82 6.17
CA VAL A 12 -16.44 9.19 5.40
C VAL A 12 -16.23 9.89 4.04
N HIS A 13 -17.21 10.66 3.58
CA HIS A 13 -17.17 11.33 2.28
C HIS A 13 -16.12 12.48 2.28
N PRO A 14 -14.98 12.31 1.60
CA PRO A 14 -13.97 13.36 1.53
C PRO A 14 -14.41 14.45 0.55
N ASP A 15 -13.92 15.67 0.74
CA ASP A 15 -14.14 16.74 -0.23
C ASP A 15 -13.35 16.46 -1.53
N GLN A 16 -13.86 16.92 -2.66
CA GLN A 16 -13.22 16.74 -3.97
C GLN A 16 -11.81 17.33 -3.99
N ALA A 17 -11.64 18.49 -3.36
CA ALA A 17 -10.34 19.15 -3.24
C ALA A 17 -9.33 18.32 -2.41
N PHE A 18 -9.81 17.59 -1.40
CA PHE A 18 -8.97 16.67 -0.62
C PHE A 18 -8.53 15.48 -1.46
N ILE A 19 -9.43 14.89 -2.26
CA ILE A 19 -9.10 13.73 -3.11
C ILE A 19 -8.08 14.10 -4.17
N THR A 20 -8.26 15.23 -4.84
CA THR A 20 -7.30 15.71 -5.85
C THR A 20 -5.93 15.95 -5.23
N TRP A 21 -5.89 16.54 -4.03
CA TRP A 21 -4.66 16.73 -3.28
C TRP A 21 -4.02 15.40 -2.86
N ALA A 22 -4.78 14.49 -2.26
CA ALA A 22 -4.29 13.20 -1.77
C ALA A 22 -3.75 12.32 -2.91
N LYS A 23 -4.44 12.27 -4.06
CA LYS A 23 -3.97 11.55 -5.25
C LYS A 23 -2.65 12.11 -5.79
N LYS A 24 -2.51 13.44 -5.78
CA LYS A 24 -1.25 14.09 -6.18
C LYS A 24 -0.10 13.73 -5.22
N TRP A 25 -0.37 13.71 -3.92
CA TRP A 25 0.58 13.25 -2.91
C TRP A 25 1.00 11.81 -3.09
N ILE A 26 0.04 10.91 -3.28
CA ILE A 26 0.30 9.48 -3.51
C ILE A 26 1.16 9.28 -4.76
N SER A 27 0.94 10.04 -5.84
CA SER A 27 1.78 9.95 -7.04
C SER A 27 3.22 10.35 -6.76
N VAL A 28 3.45 11.44 -6.01
CA VAL A 28 4.82 11.88 -5.71
C VAL A 28 5.53 10.94 -4.74
N ILE A 29 4.82 10.41 -3.72
CA ILE A 29 5.40 9.38 -2.84
C ILE A 29 5.74 8.14 -3.66
N HIS A 30 4.83 7.69 -4.51
CA HIS A 30 5.08 6.54 -5.38
C HIS A 30 6.27 6.77 -6.32
N GLU A 31 6.41 7.95 -6.92
CA GLU A 31 7.56 8.29 -7.77
C GLU A 31 8.88 8.32 -6.99
N TYR A 32 8.87 8.88 -5.78
CA TYR A 32 10.03 8.93 -4.89
C TYR A 32 10.45 7.51 -4.47
N GLU A 33 9.50 6.71 -4.00
CA GLU A 33 9.71 5.31 -3.63
C GLU A 33 10.16 4.47 -4.83
N SER A 34 9.53 4.64 -5.99
CA SER A 34 9.90 3.93 -7.23
C SER A 34 11.37 4.19 -7.60
N SER A 35 11.86 5.42 -7.47
CA SER A 35 13.27 5.73 -7.80
C SER A 35 14.26 5.02 -6.87
N ASN A 36 13.95 4.99 -5.57
CA ASN A 36 14.80 4.34 -4.57
C ASN A 36 14.72 2.81 -4.68
N GLN A 37 13.57 2.31 -5.13
CA GLN A 37 13.29 0.88 -5.31
C GLN A 37 13.81 0.35 -6.64
N GLU A 38 13.86 1.15 -7.72
CA GLU A 38 14.58 0.81 -8.95
C GLU A 38 16.06 0.53 -8.66
N CYS A 39 16.70 1.35 -7.81
CA CYS A 39 18.07 1.11 -7.37
C CYS A 39 18.23 -0.22 -6.60
N ILE A 40 17.24 -0.57 -5.77
CA ILE A 40 17.23 -1.83 -5.02
C ILE A 40 17.00 -3.02 -5.95
N LEU A 41 16.07 -2.92 -6.89
CA LEU A 41 15.78 -3.94 -7.90
C LEU A 41 17.01 -4.16 -8.80
N ASP A 42 17.65 -3.10 -9.28
CA ASP A 42 18.88 -3.17 -10.08
C ASP A 42 20.01 -3.85 -9.31
N SER A 43 20.20 -3.50 -8.03
CA SER A 43 21.20 -4.16 -7.17
C SER A 43 20.91 -5.65 -6.97
N GLN A 44 19.65 -6.02 -6.77
CA GLN A 44 19.24 -7.42 -6.58
C GLN A 44 19.35 -8.23 -7.88
N GLN A 45 19.03 -7.61 -9.03
CA GLN A 45 19.22 -8.21 -10.35
C GLN A 45 20.70 -8.40 -10.68
N GLU A 46 21.56 -7.43 -10.37
CA GLU A 46 23.01 -7.59 -10.50
C GLU A 46 23.54 -8.75 -9.65
N GLU A 47 23.04 -8.91 -8.43
CA GLU A 47 23.48 -9.97 -7.54
C GLU A 47 23.01 -11.36 -8.02
N LEU A 48 21.78 -11.46 -8.56
CA LEU A 48 21.33 -12.67 -9.29
C LEU A 48 22.23 -13.00 -10.47
N TYR A 49 22.56 -12.00 -11.30
CA TYR A 49 23.45 -12.19 -12.45
C TYR A 49 24.84 -12.70 -12.03
N ARG A 50 25.36 -12.22 -10.89
CA ARG A 50 26.64 -12.72 -10.33
C ARG A 50 26.54 -14.18 -9.89
N ILE A 51 25.43 -14.59 -9.29
CA ILE A 51 25.19 -15.99 -8.88
C ILE A 51 25.06 -16.89 -10.12
N GLU A 52 24.33 -16.48 -11.14
CA GLU A 52 24.21 -17.23 -12.41
C GLU A 52 25.56 -17.38 -13.11
N LYS A 53 26.39 -16.32 -13.11
CA LYS A 53 27.74 -16.38 -13.64
C LYS A 53 28.64 -17.34 -12.87
N ARG A 54 28.47 -17.46 -11.54
CA ARG A 54 29.19 -18.44 -10.71
C ARG A 54 28.71 -19.87 -10.99
N LEU A 55 27.41 -20.08 -11.17
CA LEU A 55 26.83 -21.37 -11.56
C LEU A 55 27.36 -21.84 -12.92
N ASN A 56 27.39 -20.95 -13.92
CA ASN A 56 27.94 -21.27 -15.24
C ASN A 56 29.43 -21.65 -15.15
N LYS A 57 30.24 -20.89 -14.41
CA LYS A 57 31.65 -21.24 -14.18
C LYS A 57 31.82 -22.56 -13.46
N LEU A 58 30.96 -22.86 -12.47
CA LEU A 58 30.98 -24.13 -11.75
C LEU A 58 30.68 -25.30 -12.70
N LEU A 59 29.74 -25.10 -13.62
CA LEU A 59 29.37 -26.06 -14.66
C LEU A 59 30.50 -26.25 -15.68
N ASP A 60 31.14 -25.17 -16.13
CA ASP A 60 32.32 -25.24 -17.01
C ASP A 60 33.47 -26.02 -16.36
N LEU A 61 33.75 -25.79 -15.08
CA LEU A 61 34.78 -26.52 -14.34
C LEU A 61 34.45 -28.00 -14.19
N ARG A 62 33.16 -28.35 -14.06
CA ARG A 62 32.72 -29.75 -14.01
C ARG A 62 32.83 -30.43 -15.38
N ILE A 63 32.44 -29.75 -16.46
CA ILE A 63 32.56 -30.27 -17.83
C ILE A 63 34.03 -30.55 -18.20
N ASN A 64 34.95 -29.73 -17.69
CA ASN A 64 36.38 -29.92 -17.90
C ASN A 64 37.03 -30.93 -16.91
N ASP A 65 36.24 -31.68 -16.14
CA ASP A 65 36.68 -32.64 -15.12
C ASP A 65 37.64 -32.06 -14.06
N LEU A 66 37.63 -30.74 -13.86
CA LEU A 66 38.46 -30.05 -12.86
C LEU A 66 37.86 -30.11 -11.44
N LEU A 67 36.68 -30.71 -11.28
CA LEU A 67 35.93 -30.81 -10.03
C LEU A 67 35.43 -32.24 -9.80
N THR A 68 35.57 -32.70 -8.56
CA THR A 68 34.90 -33.92 -8.09
C THR A 68 33.39 -33.71 -7.98
N ASP A 69 32.64 -34.80 -8.12
CA ASP A 69 31.17 -34.77 -8.12
C ASP A 69 30.60 -34.24 -6.79
N ASP A 70 31.26 -34.57 -5.68
CA ASP A 70 30.89 -34.13 -4.33
C ASP A 70 31.12 -32.61 -4.12
N ALA A 71 32.24 -32.08 -4.62
CA ALA A 71 32.56 -30.66 -4.56
C ALA A 71 31.62 -29.83 -5.46
N TYR A 72 31.29 -30.36 -6.64
CA TYR A 72 30.31 -29.75 -7.54
C TYR A 72 28.92 -29.69 -6.91
N THR A 73 28.45 -30.81 -6.36
CA THR A 73 27.10 -30.92 -5.79
C THR A 73 26.93 -30.02 -4.58
N THR A 74 27.91 -29.99 -3.68
CA THR A 74 27.91 -29.09 -2.51
C THR A 74 27.84 -27.62 -2.95
N LYS A 75 28.71 -27.20 -3.87
CA LYS A 75 28.78 -25.79 -4.30
C LYS A 75 27.56 -25.36 -5.12
N LYS A 76 27.01 -26.27 -5.93
CA LYS A 76 25.77 -26.04 -6.67
C LYS A 76 24.61 -25.80 -5.72
N ASN A 77 24.43 -26.66 -4.72
CA ASN A 77 23.34 -26.54 -3.75
C ASN A 77 23.41 -25.24 -2.92
N GLU A 78 24.62 -24.79 -2.58
CA GLU A 78 24.82 -23.48 -1.92
C GLU A 78 24.36 -22.32 -2.82
N LEU A 79 24.83 -22.28 -4.06
CA LEU A 79 24.49 -21.22 -5.01
C LEU A 79 23.01 -21.23 -5.42
N GLU A 80 22.39 -22.41 -5.53
CA GLU A 80 20.95 -22.52 -5.81
C GLU A 80 20.10 -22.03 -4.64
N LYS A 81 20.49 -22.31 -3.39
CA LYS A 81 19.81 -21.76 -2.20
C LYS A 81 19.93 -20.23 -2.14
N GLU A 82 21.11 -19.68 -2.40
CA GLU A 82 21.31 -18.22 -2.47
C GLU A 82 20.44 -17.59 -3.56
N ARG A 83 20.39 -18.21 -4.75
CA ARG A 83 19.54 -17.77 -5.86
C ARG A 83 18.05 -17.78 -5.47
N ASP A 84 17.58 -18.85 -4.85
CA ASP A 84 16.16 -19.01 -4.53
C ASP A 84 15.73 -18.04 -3.41
N LEU A 85 16.60 -17.79 -2.42
CA LEU A 85 16.37 -16.75 -1.41
C LEU A 85 16.32 -15.34 -2.03
N LEU A 86 17.19 -15.05 -3.00
CA LEU A 86 17.24 -13.75 -3.65
C LEU A 86 16.04 -13.53 -4.59
N LYS A 87 15.58 -14.58 -5.28
CA LYS A 87 14.35 -14.57 -6.07
C LYS A 87 13.11 -14.32 -5.22
N GLY A 88 13.02 -14.93 -4.03
CA GLY A 88 11.92 -14.67 -3.10
C GLY A 88 11.86 -13.20 -2.66
N LYS A 89 13.01 -12.60 -2.35
CA LYS A 89 13.09 -11.17 -2.02
C LYS A 89 12.68 -10.25 -3.16
N LEU A 90 13.02 -10.61 -4.41
CA LEU A 90 12.61 -9.86 -5.60
C LEU A 90 11.10 -9.91 -5.79
N ASP A 91 10.49 -11.08 -5.66
CA ASP A 91 9.04 -11.28 -5.81
C ASP A 91 8.24 -10.54 -4.70
N ASP A 92 8.75 -10.54 -3.46
CA ASP A 92 8.19 -9.76 -2.35
C ASP A 92 8.31 -8.23 -2.61
N THR A 93 9.43 -7.80 -3.19
CA THR A 93 9.67 -6.39 -3.52
C THR A 93 8.73 -5.94 -4.66
N GLU A 94 8.65 -6.70 -5.76
CA GLU A 94 7.77 -6.41 -6.90
C GLU A 94 6.27 -6.45 -6.55
N SER A 95 5.84 -7.38 -5.69
CA SER A 95 4.44 -7.52 -5.27
C SER A 95 3.98 -6.45 -4.28
N GLY A 96 4.87 -6.00 -3.37
CA GLY A 96 4.61 -4.87 -2.48
C GLY A 96 4.46 -3.55 -3.24
N LEU A 97 5.25 -3.39 -4.31
CA LEU A 97 5.36 -2.21 -5.15
C LEU A 97 4.11 -1.89 -5.97
N SER A 98 3.63 -2.84 -6.77
CA SER A 98 2.57 -2.53 -7.76
C SER A 98 1.17 -2.35 -7.17
N GLY A 99 0.97 -2.78 -5.91
CA GLY A 99 -0.37 -2.92 -5.33
C GLY A 99 -0.85 -1.76 -4.46
N TRP A 100 0.04 -1.11 -3.70
CA TRP A 100 -0.39 -0.23 -2.60
C TRP A 100 -1.00 1.08 -3.12
N ARG A 101 -0.40 1.72 -4.13
CA ARG A 101 -0.94 2.95 -4.75
C ARG A 101 -2.36 2.70 -5.26
N THR A 102 -2.53 1.65 -6.06
CA THR A 102 -3.83 1.26 -6.62
C THR A 102 -4.85 0.96 -5.52
N LYS A 103 -4.44 0.32 -4.41
CA LYS A 103 -5.31 0.08 -3.25
C LYS A 103 -5.76 1.39 -2.57
N VAL A 104 -4.85 2.33 -2.37
CA VAL A 104 -5.15 3.61 -1.73
C VAL A 104 -6.03 4.48 -2.63
N GLU A 105 -5.71 4.60 -3.92
CA GLU A 105 -6.51 5.35 -4.90
C GLU A 105 -7.94 4.77 -5.00
N ASN A 106 -8.08 3.44 -5.09
CA ASN A 106 -9.38 2.77 -5.10
C ASN A 106 -10.20 2.98 -3.81
N THR A 107 -9.52 3.15 -2.68
CA THR A 107 -10.15 3.42 -1.38
C THR A 107 -10.69 4.84 -1.33
N LEU A 108 -9.91 5.83 -1.80
CA LEU A 108 -10.33 7.23 -1.89
C LEU A 108 -11.50 7.41 -2.87
N ASP A 109 -11.43 6.80 -4.05
CA ASP A 109 -12.50 6.86 -5.05
C ASP A 109 -13.78 6.21 -4.54
N PHE A 110 -13.66 5.10 -3.80
CA PHE A 110 -14.82 4.49 -3.18
C PHE A 110 -15.40 5.37 -2.07
N ALA A 111 -14.58 5.97 -1.19
CA ALA A 111 -15.04 6.87 -0.14
C ALA A 111 -15.82 8.07 -0.71
N GLN A 112 -15.40 8.57 -1.87
CA GLN A 112 -16.14 9.61 -2.59
C GLN A 112 -17.47 9.11 -3.16
N ALA A 113 -17.44 7.97 -3.86
CA ALA A 113 -18.62 7.47 -4.56
C ALA A 113 -19.64 6.80 -3.63
N CYS A 114 -19.26 6.41 -2.41
CA CYS A 114 -20.08 5.57 -1.53
C CYS A 114 -21.42 6.23 -1.17
N HIS A 115 -21.43 7.56 -0.97
CA HIS A 115 -22.63 8.31 -0.64
C HIS A 115 -23.66 8.30 -1.78
N ALA A 116 -23.20 8.60 -3.00
CA ALA A 116 -24.04 8.60 -4.20
C ALA A 116 -24.52 7.18 -4.54
N LYS A 117 -23.64 6.16 -4.44
CA LYS A 117 -23.97 4.75 -4.66
C LYS A 117 -25.01 4.24 -3.67
N PHE A 118 -24.95 4.64 -2.40
CA PHE A 118 -25.94 4.24 -1.41
C PHE A 118 -27.30 4.94 -1.61
N LYS A 119 -27.29 6.21 -2.03
CA LYS A 119 -28.52 6.99 -2.25
C LYS A 119 -29.29 6.49 -3.47
N ASN A 120 -28.60 6.28 -4.58
CA ASN A 120 -29.22 6.01 -5.89
C ASN A 120 -29.18 4.52 -6.30
N GLY A 121 -28.45 3.67 -5.58
CA GLY A 121 -28.24 2.29 -5.96
C GLY A 121 -29.38 1.34 -5.61
N THR A 122 -29.32 0.13 -6.17
CA THR A 122 -30.22 -0.99 -5.86
C THR A 122 -29.94 -1.54 -4.46
N ARG A 123 -30.79 -2.46 -3.98
CA ARG A 123 -30.62 -3.09 -2.67
C ARG A 123 -29.27 -3.80 -2.55
N GLU A 124 -28.85 -4.45 -3.62
CA GLU A 124 -27.58 -5.18 -3.75
C GLU A 124 -26.40 -4.21 -3.66
N GLN A 125 -26.45 -3.09 -4.38
CA GLN A 125 -25.42 -2.06 -4.35
C GLN A 125 -25.31 -1.40 -2.97
N LYS A 126 -26.44 -1.17 -2.29
CA LYS A 126 -26.44 -0.66 -0.91
C LYS A 126 -25.79 -1.63 0.07
N HIS A 127 -26.03 -2.93 -0.13
CA HIS A 127 -25.42 -3.98 0.67
C HIS A 127 -23.91 -4.08 0.44
N GLU A 128 -23.47 -4.01 -0.81
CA GLU A 128 -22.05 -3.97 -1.18
C GLU A 128 -21.32 -2.78 -0.55
N VAL A 129 -21.94 -1.59 -0.59
CA VAL A 129 -21.38 -0.38 0.04
C VAL A 129 -21.16 -0.59 1.54
N LEU A 130 -22.14 -1.18 2.23
CA LEU A 130 -22.04 -1.45 3.67
C LEU A 130 -20.95 -2.47 4.02
N LEU A 131 -20.84 -3.56 3.24
CA LEU A 131 -19.79 -4.58 3.40
C LEU A 131 -18.39 -4.03 3.13
N ARG A 132 -18.27 -3.07 2.21
CA ARG A 132 -16.99 -2.47 1.86
C ARG A 132 -16.54 -1.46 2.92
N LEU A 133 -17.46 -0.64 3.45
CA LEU A 133 -17.19 0.37 4.48
C LEU A 133 -16.87 -0.21 5.87
N GLY A 134 -17.56 -1.28 6.25
CA GLY A 134 -17.50 -1.78 7.62
C GLY A 134 -17.40 -3.28 7.74
N SER A 135 -16.85 -3.72 8.86
CA SER A 135 -16.89 -5.09 9.34
C SER A 135 -17.91 -5.21 10.50
N ASN A 136 -18.34 -6.43 10.81
CA ASN A 136 -19.21 -6.74 11.95
C ASN A 136 -20.52 -5.93 11.98
N LEU A 137 -21.33 -6.06 10.93
CA LEU A 137 -22.68 -5.50 10.87
C LEU A 137 -23.60 -6.21 11.87
N LEU A 138 -23.65 -5.72 13.11
CA LEU A 138 -24.52 -6.27 14.15
C LEU A 138 -25.83 -5.51 14.19
N LEU A 139 -26.93 -6.24 14.00
CA LEU A 139 -28.28 -5.73 14.20
C LEU A 139 -28.65 -5.93 15.68
N GLY A 140 -28.55 -4.88 16.48
CA GLY A 140 -28.97 -4.95 17.88
C GLY A 140 -30.49 -5.11 18.00
N SER A 141 -30.94 -5.80 19.06
CA SER A 141 -32.36 -6.08 19.38
C SER A 141 -33.26 -4.84 19.44
N TYR A 142 -32.67 -3.65 19.57
CA TYR A 142 -33.33 -2.35 19.60
C TYR A 142 -33.04 -1.49 18.35
N ARG A 143 -33.14 -2.07 17.14
CA ARG A 143 -33.15 -1.32 15.86
C ARG A 143 -31.95 -0.39 15.61
N ASN A 144 -30.86 -0.63 16.32
CA ASN A 144 -29.59 0.09 16.23
C ASN A 144 -28.60 -0.77 15.47
N LEU A 145 -28.06 -0.22 14.37
CA LEU A 145 -27.05 -0.87 13.55
C LEU A 145 -25.68 -0.49 14.12
N ALA A 146 -24.96 -1.46 14.70
CA ALA A 146 -23.55 -1.27 15.05
C ALA A 146 -22.72 -1.65 13.82
N VAL A 147 -22.03 -0.66 13.24
CA VAL A 147 -21.13 -0.84 12.11
C VAL A 147 -19.73 -0.45 12.57
N THR A 148 -18.80 -1.39 12.56
CA THR A 148 -17.39 -1.09 12.79
C THR A 148 -16.78 -0.70 11.45
N LEU A 149 -16.35 0.56 11.29
CA LEU A 149 -15.65 1.00 10.08
C LEU A 149 -14.32 0.24 9.96
N LYS A 150 -13.96 -0.18 8.74
CA LYS A 150 -12.61 -0.69 8.49
C LYS A 150 -11.59 0.43 8.72
N GLY A 151 -10.37 0.07 9.13
CA GLY A 151 -9.34 1.02 9.54
C GLY A 151 -9.12 2.15 8.52
N GLU A 152 -9.08 1.80 7.23
CA GLU A 152 -8.95 2.74 6.11
C GLU A 152 -10.05 3.84 6.06
N TYR A 153 -11.30 3.50 6.36
CA TYR A 153 -12.42 4.48 6.42
C TYR A 153 -12.56 5.10 7.80
N GLY A 154 -12.08 4.43 8.84
CA GLY A 154 -12.04 4.95 10.21
C GLY A 154 -11.19 6.20 10.33
N VAL A 155 -10.05 6.23 9.63
CA VAL A 155 -9.21 7.45 9.54
C VAL A 155 -9.99 8.58 8.89
N LEU A 156 -10.68 8.33 7.77
CA LEU A 156 -11.50 9.35 7.08
C LEU A 156 -12.68 9.85 7.92
N ALA A 157 -13.29 8.99 8.73
CA ALA A 157 -14.41 9.37 9.61
C ALA A 157 -13.96 10.19 10.84
N ASP A 158 -12.70 10.05 11.26
CA ASP A 158 -12.16 10.64 12.48
C ASP A 158 -11.47 12.01 12.26
N GLN A 159 -11.93 12.78 11.26
CA GLN A 159 -11.36 14.10 10.90
C GLN A 159 -11.17 15.04 12.09
N LYS A 160 -12.04 14.93 13.11
CA LYS A 160 -12.00 15.78 14.32
C LYS A 160 -10.81 15.48 15.23
N ASN A 161 -10.27 14.25 15.21
CA ASN A 161 -9.16 13.86 16.07
C ASN A 161 -7.81 13.81 15.32
N TRP A 162 -7.76 14.12 14.02
CA TRP A 162 -6.51 14.16 13.25
C TRP A 162 -5.46 15.05 13.93
N LYS A 163 -5.87 16.24 14.38
CA LYS A 163 -5.00 17.18 15.09
C LYS A 163 -4.39 16.58 16.36
N ARG A 164 -5.19 15.86 17.16
CA ARG A 164 -4.73 15.25 18.41
C ARG A 164 -3.79 14.08 18.15
N ARG A 165 -4.11 13.22 17.16
CA ARG A 165 -3.26 12.08 16.76
C ARG A 165 -1.87 12.56 16.35
N TYR A 166 -1.83 13.64 15.57
CA TYR A 166 -0.60 14.30 15.13
C TYR A 166 0.21 14.90 16.28
N GLU A 167 -0.43 15.61 17.23
CA GLU A 167 0.27 16.22 18.38
C GLU A 167 0.94 15.17 19.29
N THR A 168 0.45 13.93 19.30
CA THR A 168 1.07 12.79 19.99
C THR A 168 2.00 11.93 19.12
N TRP A 169 2.19 12.29 17.85
CA TRP A 169 3.04 11.52 16.92
C TRP A 169 4.51 11.82 17.21
N LEU A 170 5.27 10.78 17.57
CA LEU A 170 6.66 10.91 18.02
C LEU A 170 7.69 10.73 16.90
N GLU A 171 7.30 10.18 15.75
CA GLU A 171 8.24 9.89 14.66
C GLU A 171 8.53 11.15 13.81
N PRO A 172 9.79 11.34 13.36
CA PRO A 172 10.14 12.42 12.45
C PRO A 172 9.26 12.38 11.19
N GLN A 173 8.83 13.54 10.71
CA GLN A 173 8.06 13.62 9.46
C GLN A 173 8.96 13.30 8.26
N GLU A 174 9.08 12.03 7.90
CA GLU A 174 9.87 11.56 6.74
C GLU A 174 9.45 12.24 5.41
N CYS A 175 8.29 12.91 5.38
CA CYS A 175 7.76 13.61 4.21
C CYS A 175 8.11 15.12 4.12
N THR A 176 8.77 15.73 5.11
CA THR A 176 9.08 17.19 5.04
C THR A 176 10.05 17.51 3.91
N ASP A 177 10.96 16.60 3.61
CA ASP A 177 11.97 16.77 2.57
C ASP A 177 11.33 16.74 1.18
N ILE A 178 10.36 15.85 0.96
CA ILE A 178 9.58 15.76 -0.28
C ILE A 178 8.80 17.07 -0.53
N MET A 179 8.27 17.70 0.52
CA MET A 179 7.56 18.98 0.43
C MET A 179 8.45 20.17 0.09
N LEU A 180 9.69 20.19 0.59
CA LEU A 180 10.66 21.24 0.29
C LEU A 180 10.96 21.28 -1.21
N HIS A 181 11.00 20.10 -1.85
CA HIS A 181 11.31 19.95 -3.28
C HIS A 181 10.05 20.09 -4.17
N ASN A 182 8.85 19.96 -3.60
CA ASN A 182 7.58 20.02 -4.34
C ASN A 182 6.57 21.01 -3.73
N PRO A 183 6.71 22.34 -3.97
CA PRO A 183 5.83 23.36 -3.40
C PRO A 183 4.35 23.17 -3.75
N SER A 184 4.09 22.52 -4.89
CA SER A 184 2.76 22.27 -5.42
C SER A 184 1.98 21.16 -4.67
N LEU A 185 2.63 20.49 -3.72
CA LEU A 185 2.02 19.53 -2.79
C LEU A 185 1.42 20.20 -1.55
N ARG A 186 1.64 21.50 -1.34
CA ARG A 186 1.00 22.20 -0.21
C ARG A 186 -0.52 22.08 -0.31
N PRO A 187 -1.19 21.59 0.73
CA PRO A 187 -2.63 21.39 0.69
C PRO A 187 -3.32 22.75 0.56
N PRO A 188 -4.39 22.82 -0.26
CA PRO A 188 -5.31 23.95 -0.27
C PRO A 188 -5.81 24.30 1.14
N ILE A 189 -5.99 23.30 2.00
CA ILE A 189 -6.37 23.45 3.40
C ILE A 189 -5.20 23.01 4.30
N PRO A 190 -4.57 23.93 5.06
CA PRO A 190 -3.37 23.65 5.87
C PRO A 190 -3.50 22.51 6.88
N PHE A 191 -4.71 22.11 7.25
CA PHE A 191 -4.99 21.03 8.19
C PHE A 191 -4.87 19.62 7.58
N TRP A 192 -4.86 19.47 6.26
CA TRP A 192 -4.77 18.15 5.61
C TRP A 192 -3.39 17.48 5.77
N LEU A 193 -2.36 18.27 6.05
CA LEU A 193 -1.01 17.78 6.37
C LEU A 193 -0.74 17.63 7.87
N ARG A 194 -1.63 18.12 8.73
CA ARG A 194 -1.48 18.05 10.19
C ARG A 194 -2.21 16.83 10.74
N GLY A 195 -2.01 15.69 10.08
CA GLY A 195 -2.69 14.42 10.35
C GLY A 195 -1.73 13.26 10.12
#